data_AF-A0AAW6PFA0-F1
#
_entry.id   AF-A0AAW6PFA0-F1
#
_cell.length_a   1.000
_cell.length_b   1.000
_cell.length_c   1.000
_cell.angle_alpha   90.00
_cell.angle_beta   90.00
_cell.angle_gamma   90.00
#
_symmetry.space_group_name_H-M   'P 1'
#
loop_
_entity.id
_entity.type
_entity.pdbx_description
1 polymer ?
#
loop_
_entity_poly.entity_id
_entity_poly.type
_entity_poly.pdbx_seq_one_letter_code
_entity_poly.pdbx_strand_id
1 'polypeptide(L)'
;MPTENRSSTIEQHDHVEGIIDMVSVPREIIEFAAGLKWHAYKSGTDQKDDQLQALSKLRAILAKPSPQPHADPIAWMVGTAIWWTKEEAERDAAAMGLPVVNLGPCAGLGDHERLRTELVESDLAFVRASTEAEQLRAQLAERDELLRELADAPPAAMELRLQQKVKAALSASAEPQVKP
;
A
#
# COMPACT_ATOMS: atom_id res chain seq x y z
N MET A 1 54.95 3.86 -6.54
CA MET A 1 54.69 4.29 -7.93
C MET A 1 53.49 3.49 -8.45
N PRO A 2 52.50 4.08 -9.14
CA PRO A 2 51.74 5.28 -8.80
C PRO A 2 50.22 5.01 -8.74
N THR A 3 49.52 5.75 -7.88
CA THR A 3 48.06 5.90 -7.93
C THR A 3 47.69 6.74 -9.16
N GLU A 4 47.35 6.08 -10.28
CA GLU A 4 46.83 6.78 -11.46
C GLU A 4 45.40 7.23 -11.22
N ASN A 5 45.32 8.48 -10.82
CA ASN A 5 44.20 9.38 -10.98
C ASN A 5 43.78 9.40 -12.45
N ARG A 6 42.73 8.65 -12.83
CA ARG A 6 42.07 8.81 -14.14
C ARG A 6 40.83 9.66 -13.96
N SER A 7 41.06 10.96 -13.84
CA SER A 7 40.10 11.98 -14.26
C SER A 7 39.90 11.80 -15.77
N SER A 8 39.02 10.85 -16.14
CA SER A 8 38.61 10.66 -17.52
C SER A 8 37.71 11.83 -17.88
N THR A 9 38.23 12.68 -18.76
CA THR A 9 37.56 13.76 -19.47
C THR A 9 36.12 13.38 -19.77
N ILE A 10 35.17 14.06 -19.12
CA ILE A 10 33.77 14.01 -19.49
C ILE A 10 33.61 14.84 -20.78
N GLU A 11 33.95 14.21 -21.90
CA GLU A 11 33.49 14.68 -23.20
C GLU A 11 31.97 14.46 -23.25
N GLN A 12 31.24 15.58 -23.12
CA GLN A 12 29.91 15.81 -23.70
C GLN A 12 28.87 14.70 -23.49
N HIS A 13 28.26 14.66 -22.31
CA HIS A 13 26.86 14.25 -22.20
C HIS A 13 25.98 15.51 -22.23
N ASP A 14 25.84 16.10 -23.42
CA ASP A 14 24.91 17.21 -23.70
C ASP A 14 23.45 16.75 -23.85
N HIS A 15 23.11 15.50 -23.56
CA HIS A 15 21.73 14.99 -23.69
C HIS A 15 21.28 14.33 -22.38
N VAL A 16 21.20 15.14 -21.32
CA VAL A 16 20.17 14.93 -20.29
C VAL A 16 18.86 15.45 -20.89
N GLU A 17 18.35 14.76 -21.92
CA GLU A 17 16.94 14.90 -22.24
C GLU A 17 16.17 14.23 -21.10
N GLY A 18 15.34 15.04 -20.46
CA GLY A 18 14.79 14.76 -19.16
C GLY A 18 14.11 13.40 -19.09
N ILE A 19 14.26 12.80 -17.91
CA ILE A 19 13.37 11.81 -17.31
C ILE A 19 12.01 12.49 -17.06
N ILE A 20 11.39 13.00 -18.12
CA ILE A 20 10.03 13.51 -18.16
C ILE A 20 9.34 12.63 -19.18
N ASP A 21 8.68 11.58 -18.68
CA ASP A 21 7.79 10.76 -19.49
C ASP A 21 6.76 11.66 -20.18
N MET A 22 6.98 11.93 -21.47
CA MET A 22 6.04 12.72 -22.27
C MET A 22 4.89 11.83 -22.71
N VAL A 23 3.74 11.97 -22.04
CA VAL A 23 2.51 11.36 -22.51
C VAL A 23 2.07 12.04 -23.80
N SER A 24 2.13 11.33 -24.93
CA SER A 24 1.68 11.84 -26.22
C SER A 24 0.16 12.03 -26.22
N VAL A 25 -0.30 13.28 -26.07
CA VAL A 25 -1.72 13.65 -26.15
C VAL A 25 -1.97 14.33 -27.50
N PRO A 26 -2.96 13.86 -28.29
CA PRO A 26 -3.37 14.55 -29.52
C PRO A 26 -3.75 16.00 -29.24
N ARG A 27 -3.12 16.93 -29.96
CA ARG A 27 -3.33 18.38 -29.80
C ARG A 27 -4.81 18.78 -29.86
N GLU A 28 -5.59 18.13 -30.72
CA GLU A 28 -7.02 18.42 -30.85
C GLU A 28 -7.79 18.14 -29.56
N ILE A 29 -7.44 17.08 -28.82
CA ILE A 29 -8.10 16.74 -27.55
C ILE A 29 -7.81 17.82 -26.51
N ILE A 30 -6.57 18.35 -26.49
CA ILE A 30 -6.19 19.47 -25.61
C ILE A 30 -6.98 20.72 -25.99
N GLU A 31 -7.05 21.05 -27.28
CA GLU A 31 -7.74 22.25 -27.77
C GLU A 31 -9.25 22.22 -27.50
N PHE A 32 -9.90 21.07 -27.62
CA PHE A 32 -11.30 20.91 -27.23
C PHE A 32 -11.49 20.96 -25.71
N ALA A 33 -10.69 20.22 -24.95
CA ALA A 33 -10.79 20.18 -23.49
C ALA A 33 -10.53 21.55 -22.84
N ALA A 34 -9.60 22.33 -23.40
CA ALA A 34 -9.26 23.67 -22.94
C ALA A 34 -10.23 24.76 -23.46
N GLY A 35 -11.21 24.41 -24.29
CA GLY A 35 -12.13 25.37 -24.89
C GLY A 35 -11.44 26.37 -25.82
N LEU A 36 -10.35 25.95 -26.48
CA LEU A 36 -9.64 26.75 -27.49
C LEU A 36 -10.20 26.52 -28.90
N LYS A 37 -10.81 25.36 -29.14
CA LYS A 37 -11.43 24.99 -30.41
C LYS A 37 -12.94 24.89 -30.27
N TRP A 38 -13.65 25.55 -31.18
CA TRP A 38 -15.12 25.58 -31.21
C TRP A 38 -15.62 25.19 -32.60
N HIS A 39 -16.67 24.36 -32.66
CA HIS A 39 -17.33 24.05 -33.92
C HIS A 39 -18.38 25.11 -34.23
N ALA A 40 -18.10 25.97 -35.21
CA ALA A 40 -18.92 27.13 -35.56
C ALA A 40 -20.40 26.81 -35.94
N TYR A 41 -20.72 25.55 -36.23
CA TYR A 41 -22.05 25.09 -36.63
C TYR A 41 -22.85 24.40 -35.51
N LYS A 42 -22.27 24.23 -34.31
CA LYS A 42 -22.89 23.48 -33.21
C LYS A 42 -23.60 24.39 -32.22
N SER A 43 -24.66 23.87 -31.60
CA SER A 43 -25.36 24.57 -30.53
C SER A 43 -24.50 24.60 -29.26
N GLY A 44 -24.76 25.56 -28.36
CA GLY A 44 -23.98 25.70 -27.12
C GLY A 44 -24.07 24.48 -26.17
N THR A 45 -25.05 23.60 -26.35
CA THR A 45 -25.16 22.31 -25.64
C THR A 45 -24.26 21.25 -26.25
N ASP A 46 -24.29 21.07 -27.58
CA ASP A 46 -23.43 20.10 -28.29
C ASP A 46 -21.94 20.39 -28.08
N GLN A 47 -21.63 21.67 -27.92
CA GLN A 47 -20.29 22.14 -27.65
C GLN A 47 -19.76 21.71 -26.28
N LYS A 48 -20.60 21.77 -25.25
CA LYS A 48 -20.23 21.33 -23.89
C LYS A 48 -20.04 19.81 -23.86
N ASP A 49 -20.85 19.08 -24.62
CA ASP A 49 -20.73 17.64 -24.75
C ASP A 49 -19.40 17.25 -25.42
N ASP A 50 -18.98 17.94 -26.47
CA ASP A 50 -17.67 17.75 -27.10
C ASP A 50 -16.52 18.04 -26.12
N GLN A 51 -16.62 19.10 -25.30
CA GLN A 51 -15.62 19.43 -24.28
C GLN A 51 -15.53 18.36 -23.19
N LEU A 52 -16.67 17.88 -22.69
CA LEU A 52 -16.73 16.79 -21.71
C LEU A 52 -16.16 15.49 -22.29
N GLN A 53 -16.43 15.21 -23.57
CA GLN A 53 -15.85 14.08 -24.27
C GLN A 53 -14.33 14.21 -24.43
N ALA A 54 -13.83 15.40 -24.75
CA ALA A 54 -12.40 15.65 -24.83
C ALA A 54 -11.70 15.52 -23.46
N LEU A 55 -12.32 16.05 -22.39
CA LEU A 55 -11.83 15.92 -21.02
C LEU A 55 -11.78 14.47 -20.55
N SER A 56 -12.81 13.68 -20.85
CA SER A 56 -12.82 12.25 -20.51
C SER A 56 -11.75 11.47 -21.27
N LYS A 57 -11.55 11.76 -22.56
CA LYS A 57 -10.44 11.19 -23.37
C LYS A 57 -9.07 11.59 -22.82
N LEU A 58 -8.89 12.84 -22.44
CA LEU A 58 -7.64 13.34 -21.84
C LEU A 58 -7.34 12.65 -20.52
N ARG A 59 -8.33 12.52 -19.63
CA ARG A 59 -8.20 11.75 -18.38
C ARG A 59 -7.85 10.29 -18.66
N ALA A 60 -8.46 9.66 -19.65
CA ALA A 60 -8.17 8.28 -20.01
C ALA A 60 -6.74 8.10 -20.56
N ILE A 61 -6.20 9.09 -21.29
CA ILE A 61 -4.80 9.07 -21.77
C ILE A 61 -3.83 9.24 -20.60
N LEU A 62 -4.09 10.20 -19.71
CA LEU A 62 -3.26 10.46 -18.52
C LEU A 62 -3.32 9.33 -17.49
N ALA A 63 -4.38 8.52 -17.49
CA ALA A 63 -4.52 7.36 -16.62
C ALA A 63 -3.76 6.12 -17.12
N LYS A 64 -3.25 6.12 -18.36
CA LYS A 64 -2.42 5.02 -18.85
C LYS A 64 -1.02 5.15 -18.26
N PRO A 65 -0.45 4.08 -17.68
CA PRO A 65 0.94 4.10 -17.26
C PRO A 65 1.81 4.38 -18.49
N SER A 66 2.79 5.28 -18.34
CA SER A 66 3.78 5.54 -19.39
C SER A 66 4.44 4.21 -19.78
N PRO A 67 4.56 3.88 -21.07
CA PRO A 67 5.35 2.73 -21.51
C PRO A 67 6.77 2.94 -21.01
N GLN A 68 7.21 2.13 -20.04
CA GLN A 68 8.58 2.24 -19.56
C GLN A 68 9.53 1.85 -20.69
N PRO A 69 10.54 2.67 -21.00
CA PRO A 69 11.35 2.52 -22.20
C PRO A 69 12.19 1.22 -22.24
N HIS A 70 12.35 0.52 -21.12
CA HIS A 70 13.03 -0.77 -21.05
C HIS A 70 12.36 -1.67 -20.01
N ALA A 71 12.19 -2.95 -20.35
CA ALA A 71 11.71 -3.97 -19.43
C ALA A 71 12.82 -4.46 -18.47
N ASP A 72 14.08 -4.22 -18.84
CA ASP A 72 15.25 -4.66 -18.11
C ASP A 72 15.73 -3.59 -17.10
N PRO A 73 16.46 -3.98 -16.04
CA PRO A 73 17.14 -3.03 -15.16
C PRO A 73 18.11 -2.12 -15.94
N ILE A 74 18.17 -0.84 -15.57
CA ILE A 74 19.10 0.13 -16.18
C ILE A 74 20.50 -0.06 -15.62
N ALA A 75 20.59 -0.50 -14.37
CA ALA A 75 21.83 -0.73 -13.66
C ALA A 75 21.67 -1.80 -12.57
N TRP A 76 22.78 -2.19 -11.97
CA TRP A 76 22.88 -3.15 -10.88
C TRP A 76 23.77 -2.59 -9.77
N MET A 77 23.35 -2.73 -8.52
CA MET A 77 24.10 -2.28 -7.35
C MET A 77 24.66 -3.48 -6.58
N VAL A 78 25.93 -3.40 -6.20
CA VAL A 78 26.60 -4.38 -5.33
C VAL A 78 27.20 -3.62 -4.16
N GLY A 79 26.64 -3.81 -2.96
CA GLY A 79 26.98 -2.99 -1.81
C GLY A 79 26.66 -1.51 -2.06
N THR A 80 27.69 -0.69 -2.29
CA THR A 80 27.56 0.73 -2.64
C THR A 80 28.02 1.06 -4.06
N ALA A 81 28.52 0.07 -4.82
CA ALA A 81 28.98 0.25 -6.19
C ALA A 81 27.83 0.05 -7.19
N ILE A 82 27.86 0.76 -8.31
CA ILE A 82 26.87 0.70 -9.38
C ILE A 82 27.53 0.24 -10.68
N TRP A 83 26.89 -0.71 -11.35
CA TRP A 83 27.31 -1.34 -12.59
C TRP A 83 26.25 -1.15 -13.66
N TRP A 84 26.67 -0.80 -14.88
CA TRP A 84 25.77 -0.65 -16.04
C TRP A 84 25.64 -1.95 -16.85
N THR A 85 26.38 -2.99 -16.46
CA THR A 85 26.28 -4.33 -17.03
C THR A 85 26.04 -5.35 -15.93
N LYS A 86 25.24 -6.37 -16.24
CA LYS A 86 24.85 -7.39 -15.27
C LYS A 86 26.02 -8.28 -14.89
N GLU A 87 26.85 -8.62 -15.87
CA GLU A 87 27.97 -9.54 -15.74
C GLU A 87 29.07 -8.97 -14.82
N GLU A 88 29.28 -7.65 -14.85
CA GLU A 88 30.19 -6.98 -13.92
C GLU A 88 29.66 -6.97 -12.50
N ALA A 89 28.37 -6.70 -12.33
CA ALA A 89 27.72 -6.77 -11.03
C ALA A 89 27.76 -8.18 -10.44
N GLU A 90 27.48 -9.22 -11.23
CA GLU A 90 27.53 -10.61 -10.76
C GLU A 90 28.95 -11.03 -10.37
N ARG A 91 29.97 -10.58 -11.12
CA ARG A 91 31.38 -10.85 -10.79
C ARG A 91 31.81 -10.15 -9.49
N ASP A 92 31.43 -8.89 -9.33
CA ASP A 92 31.75 -8.10 -8.14
C ASP A 92 31.00 -8.62 -6.90
N ALA A 93 29.74 -9.00 -7.07
CA ALA A 93 28.95 -9.68 -6.06
C ALA A 93 29.58 -11.00 -5.62
N ALA A 94 30.06 -11.81 -6.57
CA ALA A 94 30.76 -13.07 -6.25
C ALA A 94 32.09 -12.82 -5.52
N ALA A 95 32.82 -11.76 -5.87
CA ALA A 95 34.08 -11.40 -5.22
C ALA A 95 33.87 -10.86 -3.79
N MET A 96 32.83 -10.06 -3.57
CA MET A 96 32.53 -9.43 -2.29
C MET A 96 31.57 -10.24 -1.39
N GLY A 97 30.92 -11.26 -1.93
CA GLY A 97 29.87 -12.01 -1.24
C GLY A 97 28.62 -11.17 -0.94
N LEU A 98 28.37 -10.13 -1.74
CA LEU A 98 27.26 -9.20 -1.57
C LEU A 98 26.16 -9.46 -2.61
N PRO A 99 24.88 -9.21 -2.29
CA PRO A 99 23.79 -9.40 -3.24
C PRO A 99 23.81 -8.34 -4.34
N VAL A 100 23.39 -8.74 -5.55
CA VAL A 100 23.12 -7.82 -6.66
C VAL A 100 21.70 -7.27 -6.51
N VAL A 101 21.56 -5.95 -6.47
CA VAL A 101 20.27 -5.24 -6.43
C VAL A 101 20.02 -4.60 -7.79
N ASN A 102 18.91 -4.96 -8.44
CA ASN A 102 18.52 -4.37 -9.71
C ASN A 102 18.05 -2.92 -9.50
N LEU A 103 18.59 -1.99 -10.28
CA LEU A 103 18.17 -0.59 -10.31
C LEU A 103 17.44 -0.31 -11.63
N GLY A 104 16.13 -0.19 -11.54
CA GLY A 104 15.27 0.07 -12.69
C GLY A 104 13.89 -0.56 -12.48
N PRO A 105 13.08 -0.63 -13.56
CA PRO A 105 11.81 -1.32 -13.61
C PRO A 105 11.91 -2.73 -13.06
N CYS A 106 11.48 -2.91 -11.82
CA CYS A 106 11.34 -4.24 -11.26
C CYS A 106 10.15 -4.90 -11.98
N ALA A 107 10.43 -5.69 -13.01
CA ALA A 107 9.50 -6.67 -13.56
C ALA A 107 9.19 -7.69 -12.46
N GLY A 108 8.27 -7.29 -11.57
CA GLY A 108 7.99 -7.96 -10.31
C GLY A 108 6.81 -7.30 -9.58
N LEU A 109 5.84 -6.76 -10.32
CA LEU A 109 4.57 -6.27 -9.76
C LEU A 109 3.79 -7.36 -9.00
N GLY A 110 4.10 -8.64 -9.24
CA GLY A 110 3.49 -9.77 -8.53
C GLY A 110 3.88 -9.87 -7.06
N ASP A 111 5.11 -9.49 -6.68
CA ASP A 111 5.53 -9.56 -5.28
C ASP A 111 5.01 -8.37 -4.48
N HIS A 112 4.88 -7.20 -5.10
CA HIS A 112 4.39 -6.01 -4.42
C HIS A 112 2.91 -6.12 -4.02
N GLU A 113 2.07 -6.69 -4.89
CA GLU A 113 0.65 -6.91 -4.58
C GLU A 113 0.46 -8.06 -3.57
N ARG A 114 1.28 -9.11 -3.65
CA ARG A 114 1.32 -10.16 -2.62
C ARG A 114 1.70 -9.60 -1.25
N LEU A 115 2.76 -8.80 -1.18
CA LEU A 115 3.22 -8.17 0.07
C LEU A 115 2.20 -7.18 0.62
N ARG A 116 1.48 -6.44 -0.23
CA ARG A 116 0.37 -5.59 0.21
C ARG A 116 -0.77 -6.39 0.84
N THR A 117 -1.14 -7.51 0.20
CA THR A 117 -2.18 -8.39 0.71
C THR A 117 -1.78 -8.97 2.08
N GLU A 118 -0.55 -9.46 2.18
CA GLU A 118 0.03 -10.00 3.42
C GLU A 118 0.12 -8.94 4.53
N LEU A 119 0.46 -7.69 4.18
CA LEU A 119 0.49 -6.57 5.12
C LEU A 119 -0.91 -6.26 5.68
N VAL A 120 -1.93 -6.21 4.81
CA VAL A 120 -3.32 -5.99 5.23
C VAL A 120 -3.81 -7.12 6.12
N GLU A 121 -3.50 -8.37 5.78
CA GLU A 121 -3.86 -9.54 6.59
C GLU A 121 -3.20 -9.50 7.98
N SER A 122 -1.91 -9.12 8.03
CA SER A 122 -1.17 -8.94 9.28
C SER A 122 -1.77 -7.84 10.15
N ASP A 123 -2.10 -6.68 9.58
CA ASP A 123 -2.73 -5.58 10.32
C ASP A 123 -4.10 -5.99 10.90
N LEU A 124 -4.90 -6.71 10.13
CA LEU A 124 -6.18 -7.24 10.60
C LEU A 124 -6.01 -8.29 11.70
N ALA A 125 -4.99 -9.15 11.60
CA ALA A 125 -4.66 -10.10 12.66
C ALA A 125 -4.21 -9.40 13.94
N PHE A 126 -3.38 -8.36 13.82
CA PHE A 126 -2.92 -7.56 14.95
C PHE A 126 -4.07 -6.86 15.67
N VAL A 127 -4.98 -6.22 14.92
CA VAL A 127 -6.17 -5.57 15.50
C VAL A 127 -7.03 -6.57 16.25
N ARG A 128 -7.32 -7.75 15.66
CA ARG A 128 -8.08 -8.80 16.34
C ARG A 128 -7.41 -9.24 17.64
N ALA A 129 -6.12 -9.58 17.59
CA ALA A 129 -5.37 -9.99 18.77
C ALA A 129 -5.36 -8.90 19.87
N SER A 130 -5.24 -7.62 19.47
CA SER A 130 -5.32 -6.50 20.41
C SER A 130 -6.69 -6.40 21.08
N THR A 131 -7.77 -6.52 20.30
CA THR A 131 -9.14 -6.46 20.84
C THR A 131 -9.43 -7.65 21.78
N GLU A 132 -8.96 -8.85 21.44
CA GLU A 132 -9.08 -10.03 22.30
C GLU A 132 -8.30 -9.85 23.61
N ALA A 133 -7.08 -9.30 23.53
CA ALA A 133 -6.28 -9.02 24.72
C ALA A 133 -6.95 -7.98 25.64
N GLU A 134 -7.57 -6.95 25.09
CA GLU A 134 -8.36 -5.97 25.86
C GLU A 134 -9.58 -6.62 26.53
N GLN A 135 -10.31 -7.48 25.81
CA GLN A 135 -11.45 -8.21 26.37
C GLN A 135 -11.02 -9.13 27.52
N LEU A 136 -9.94 -9.89 27.34
CA LEU A 136 -9.41 -10.78 28.39
C LEU A 136 -8.93 -9.98 29.61
N ARG A 137 -8.30 -8.82 29.41
CA ARG A 137 -7.93 -7.93 30.52
C ARG A 137 -9.16 -7.40 31.26
N ALA A 138 -10.23 -7.03 30.55
CA ALA A 138 -11.48 -6.61 31.17
C ALA A 138 -12.12 -7.73 31.98
N GLN A 139 -12.16 -8.95 31.44
CA GLN A 139 -12.67 -10.13 32.14
C GLN A 139 -11.85 -10.48 33.40
N LEU A 140 -10.52 -10.38 33.32
CA LEU A 140 -9.67 -10.58 34.49
C LEU A 140 -9.90 -9.51 35.56
N ALA A 141 -10.04 -8.24 35.16
CA ALA A 141 -10.36 -7.16 36.09
C ALA A 141 -11.72 -7.37 36.78
N GLU A 142 -12.74 -7.79 36.04
CA GLU A 142 -14.05 -8.13 36.62
C GLU A 142 -13.95 -9.33 37.57
N ARG A 143 -13.23 -10.39 37.19
CA ARG A 143 -13.00 -11.55 38.06
C ARG A 143 -12.29 -11.15 39.35
N ASP A 144 -11.25 -10.33 39.25
CA ASP A 144 -10.46 -9.91 40.42
C ASP A 144 -11.28 -8.99 41.34
N GLU A 145 -12.17 -8.16 40.78
CA GLU A 145 -13.16 -7.40 41.57
C GLU A 145 -14.12 -8.35 42.31
N LEU A 146 -14.68 -9.34 41.60
CA LEU A 146 -15.60 -10.31 42.18
C LEU A 146 -14.93 -11.13 43.29
N LEU A 147 -13.67 -11.51 43.12
CA LEU A 147 -12.91 -12.22 44.15
C LEU A 147 -12.65 -11.33 45.38
N ARG A 148 -12.40 -10.04 45.18
CA ARG A 148 -12.23 -9.09 46.29
C ARG A 148 -13.53 -8.90 47.06
N GLU A 149 -14.64 -8.69 46.35
CA GLU A 149 -15.97 -8.61 46.97
C GLU A 149 -16.34 -9.88 47.72
N LEU A 150 -15.95 -11.06 47.22
CA LEU A 150 -16.18 -12.34 47.87
C LEU A 150 -15.32 -12.47 49.15
N ALA A 151 -14.07 -12.05 49.08
CA ALA A 151 -13.15 -12.08 50.22
C ALA A 151 -13.60 -11.13 51.36
N ASP A 152 -14.18 -9.98 51.01
CA ASP A 152 -14.65 -8.97 51.98
C ASP A 152 -16.08 -9.23 52.49
N ALA A 153 -16.83 -10.17 51.89
CA ALA A 153 -18.23 -10.42 52.25
C ALA A 153 -18.37 -11.32 53.50
N PRO A 154 -19.22 -10.95 54.48
CA PRO A 154 -19.54 -11.82 55.59
C PRO A 154 -20.31 -13.06 55.10
N PRO A 155 -20.09 -14.26 55.70
CA PRO A 155 -20.56 -15.54 55.17
C PRO A 155 -22.09 -15.63 54.97
N ALA A 156 -22.88 -14.88 55.74
CA ALA A 156 -24.33 -14.80 55.59
C ALA A 156 -24.80 -14.03 54.34
N ALA A 157 -24.00 -13.07 53.84
CA ALA A 157 -24.32 -12.30 52.63
C ALA A 157 -23.95 -13.06 51.34
N MET A 158 -22.99 -13.99 51.42
CA MET A 158 -22.48 -14.80 50.32
C MET A 158 -23.58 -15.66 49.66
N GLU A 159 -24.41 -16.30 50.49
CA GLU A 159 -25.43 -17.26 50.08
C GLU A 159 -26.57 -16.58 49.31
N LEU A 160 -26.99 -15.41 49.78
CA LEU A 160 -28.01 -14.56 49.13
C LEU A 160 -27.53 -14.04 47.77
N ARG A 161 -26.23 -13.72 47.65
CA ARG A 161 -25.62 -13.19 46.43
C ARG A 161 -25.43 -14.27 45.36
N LEU A 162 -25.03 -15.48 45.77
CA LEU A 162 -24.97 -16.67 44.89
C LEU A 162 -26.35 -17.01 44.32
N GLN A 163 -27.39 -16.99 45.16
CA GLN A 163 -28.77 -17.22 44.70
C GLN A 163 -29.23 -16.16 43.69
N GLN A 164 -28.90 -14.89 43.89
CA GLN A 164 -29.23 -13.81 42.94
C GLN A 164 -28.50 -13.97 41.59
N LYS A 165 -27.21 -14.34 41.60
CA LYS A 165 -26.43 -14.55 40.37
C LYS A 165 -26.91 -15.77 39.59
N VAL A 166 -27.22 -16.87 40.26
CA VAL A 166 -27.80 -18.06 39.62
C VAL A 166 -29.15 -17.73 38.99
N LYS A 167 -29.99 -16.95 39.69
CA LYS A 167 -31.27 -16.49 39.15
C LYS A 167 -31.11 -15.59 37.92
N ALA A 168 -30.17 -14.65 37.95
CA ALA A 168 -29.89 -13.76 36.81
C ALA A 168 -29.36 -14.52 35.59
N ALA A 169 -28.46 -15.50 35.79
CA ALA A 169 -27.93 -16.34 34.72
C ALA A 169 -29.02 -17.24 34.09
N LEU A 170 -29.91 -17.80 34.93
CA LEU A 170 -31.05 -18.59 34.45
C LEU A 170 -32.08 -17.73 33.71
N SER A 171 -32.27 -16.46 34.09
CA SER A 171 -33.13 -15.51 33.36
C SER A 171 -32.52 -15.02 32.05
N ALA A 172 -31.20 -14.87 31.97
CA ALA A 172 -30.50 -14.50 30.73
C ALA A 172 -30.39 -15.68 29.74
N SER A 173 -30.47 -16.92 30.20
CA SER A 173 -30.45 -18.14 29.38
C SER A 173 -31.82 -18.55 28.82
N ALA A 174 -32.90 -17.83 29.16
CA ALA A 174 -34.24 -18.06 28.64
C ALA A 174 -34.47 -17.28 27.32
N GLU A 175 -33.95 -17.85 26.22
CA GLU A 175 -34.34 -17.65 24.81
C GLU A 175 -33.97 -16.32 24.09
N PRO A 176 -33.72 -16.36 22.74
CA PRO A 176 -34.75 -16.72 21.75
C PRO A 176 -34.56 -18.07 21.07
N GLN A 177 -35.68 -18.79 20.92
CA GLN A 177 -35.84 -19.90 19.98
C GLN A 177 -35.54 -19.44 18.55
N VAL A 178 -34.70 -20.21 17.86
CA VAL A 178 -34.61 -20.16 16.39
C VAL A 178 -35.83 -20.91 15.85
N LYS A 179 -36.77 -20.18 15.27
CA LYS A 179 -37.90 -20.74 14.53
C LYS A 179 -37.39 -21.24 13.17
N PRO A 180 -37.76 -22.45 12.72
CA PRO A 180 -37.26 -23.03 11.47
C PRO A 180 -37.72 -22.26 10.23
#